data_AF-A0A0S8AWA8-F1
#
_entry.id   AF-A0A0S8AWA8-F1
#
_cell.length_a   1.000
_cell.length_b   1.000
_cell.length_c   1.000
_cell.angle_alpha   90.00
_cell.angle_beta   90.00
_cell.angle_gamma   90.00
#
_symmetry.space_group_name_H-M   'P 1'
#
loop_
_entity.id
_entity.type
_entity.pdbx_description
1 polymer ?
#
loop_
_entity_poly.entity_id
_entity_poly.type
_entity_poly.pdbx_seq_one_letter_code
_entity_poly.pdbx_strand_id
1 'polypeptide(L)'
;MTNRAGENESLKAGVLHHRAMEAVLWGMPRMNYKGNRDGHFANDGDFNNIFYYSRMQSWKFQLATPNDTTPYINAFWNTENGPVVIEIPAARSEVAVFGTLMDSWHRPL
;
A
#
# COMPACT_ATOMS: atom_id res chain seq x y z
N MET A 1 5.62 14.17 51.13
CA MET A 1 5.08 12.93 50.52
C MET A 1 5.18 13.09 49.01
N THR A 2 6.01 12.30 48.34
CA THR A 2 6.18 12.34 46.87
C THR A 2 4.89 11.88 46.17
N ASN A 3 4.41 12.66 45.21
CA ASN A 3 3.19 12.38 44.44
C ASN A 3 3.45 11.29 43.37
N ARG A 4 3.67 10.06 43.83
CA ARG A 4 3.97 8.88 42.99
C ARG A 4 2.86 8.54 41.99
N ALA A 5 1.61 8.91 42.31
CA ALA A 5 0.47 8.67 41.42
C ALA A 5 0.53 9.57 40.17
N GLY A 6 0.84 10.86 40.33
CA GLY A 6 1.02 11.78 39.21
C GLY A 6 2.23 11.43 38.34
N GLU A 7 3.33 10.98 38.96
CA GLU A 7 4.51 10.49 38.24
C GLU A 7 4.19 9.26 37.37
N ASN A 8 3.43 8.29 37.91
CA ASN A 8 3.02 7.10 37.17
C ASN A 8 2.12 7.41 35.97
N GLU A 9 1.17 8.34 36.10
CA GLU A 9 0.31 8.75 34.98
C GLU A 9 1.10 9.49 33.89
N SER A 10 2.06 10.35 34.27
CA SER A 10 2.98 10.99 33.33
C SER A 10 3.82 9.97 32.56
N LEU A 11 4.35 8.95 33.24
CA LEU A 11 5.11 7.87 32.60
C LEU A 11 4.26 7.08 31.61
N LYS A 12 3.03 6.73 31.98
CA LYS A 12 2.10 6.03 31.07
C LYS A 12 1.80 6.87 29.83
N ALA A 13 1.57 8.18 30.00
CA ALA A 13 1.33 9.09 28.89
C ALA A 13 2.55 9.17 27.95
N GLY A 14 3.76 9.25 28.51
CA GLY A 14 5.01 9.22 27.74
C GLY A 14 5.16 7.92 26.93
N VAL A 15 4.95 6.76 27.56
CA VAL A 15 5.02 5.46 26.87
C VAL A 15 3.98 5.37 25.75
N LEU A 16 2.75 5.83 25.99
CA LEU A 16 1.71 5.85 24.97
C LEU A 16 2.11 6.73 23.78
N HIS A 17 2.65 7.93 24.04
CA HIS A 17 3.11 8.84 23.01
C HIS A 17 4.21 8.20 22.12
N HIS A 18 5.23 7.60 22.73
CA HIS A 18 6.30 6.94 21.98
C HIS A 18 5.79 5.77 21.15
N ARG A 19 4.95 4.90 21.72
CA ARG A 19 4.34 3.79 20.98
C ARG A 19 3.47 4.25 19.82
N ALA A 20 2.74 5.35 19.98
CA ALA A 20 1.95 5.93 18.90
C ALA A 20 2.84 6.40 17.74
N MET A 21 3.95 7.08 18.04
CA MET A 21 4.92 7.50 17.03
C MET A 21 5.56 6.31 16.32
N GLU A 22 6.02 5.31 17.07
CA GLU A 22 6.59 4.08 16.50
C GLU A 22 5.60 3.35 15.60
N ALA A 23 4.32 3.25 16.01
CA ALA A 23 3.27 2.62 15.21
C ALA A 23 3.01 3.37 13.89
N VAL A 24 3.04 4.71 13.91
CA VAL A 24 2.93 5.53 12.69
C VAL A 24 4.10 5.28 11.74
N LEU A 25 5.34 5.30 12.27
CA LEU A 25 6.53 5.05 11.46
C LEU A 25 6.51 3.65 10.85
N TRP A 26 6.21 2.62 11.66
CA TRP A 26 6.11 1.23 11.22
C TRP A 26 4.97 1.02 10.19
N GLY A 27 3.88 1.76 10.34
CA GLY A 27 2.71 1.69 9.47
C GLY A 27 2.84 2.48 8.16
N MET A 28 3.91 3.25 7.95
CA MET A 28 4.05 4.12 6.77
C MET A 28 3.87 3.39 5.43
N PRO A 29 4.58 2.28 5.14
CA PRO A 29 4.41 1.57 3.87
C PRO A 29 2.99 1.02 3.71
N ARG A 30 2.42 0.50 4.81
CA ARG A 30 1.07 -0.03 4.83
C ARG A 30 0.01 1.03 4.54
N MET A 31 0.25 2.28 4.96
CA MET A 31 -0.67 3.38 4.67
C MET A 31 -0.60 3.82 3.21
N ASN A 32 0.59 3.79 2.58
CA ASN A 32 0.73 3.99 1.14
C ASN A 32 -0.03 2.90 0.35
N TYR A 33 0.17 1.63 0.71
CA TYR A 33 -0.59 0.50 0.15
C TYR A 33 -2.11 0.73 0.29
N LYS A 34 -2.57 1.06 1.51
CA LYS A 34 -4.00 1.29 1.78
C LYS A 34 -4.56 2.44 0.95
N GLY A 35 -3.88 3.58 0.90
CA GLY A 35 -4.33 4.74 0.11
C GLY A 35 -4.42 4.42 -1.38
N ASN A 36 -3.42 3.69 -1.91
CA ASN A 36 -3.44 3.26 -3.30
C ASN A 36 -4.59 2.28 -3.59
N ARG A 37 -4.76 1.26 -2.74
CA ARG A 37 -5.86 0.28 -2.85
C ARG A 37 -7.23 0.96 -2.78
N ASP A 38 -7.46 1.79 -1.77
CA ASP A 38 -8.76 2.44 -1.56
C ASP A 38 -9.12 3.34 -2.76
N GLY A 39 -8.14 4.05 -3.32
CA GLY A 39 -8.34 4.86 -4.53
C GLY A 39 -8.73 4.05 -5.76
N HIS A 40 -8.21 2.83 -5.90
CA HIS A 40 -8.62 1.92 -6.97
C HIS A 40 -10.00 1.29 -6.70
N PHE A 41 -10.24 0.82 -5.47
CA PHE A 41 -11.50 0.18 -5.07
C PHE A 41 -12.70 1.14 -5.16
N ALA A 42 -12.46 2.45 -5.06
CA ALA A 42 -13.47 3.48 -5.32
C ALA A 42 -14.02 3.47 -6.76
N ASN A 43 -13.41 2.73 -7.69
CA ASN A 43 -13.85 2.56 -9.08
C ASN A 43 -14.56 1.21 -9.31
N ASP A 44 -15.35 0.76 -8.33
CA ASP A 44 -16.17 -0.47 -8.40
C ASP A 44 -15.33 -1.75 -8.61
N GLY A 45 -14.32 -1.92 -7.75
CA GLY A 45 -13.47 -3.11 -7.75
C GLY A 45 -13.05 -3.51 -6.34
N ASP A 46 -12.48 -4.70 -6.23
CA ASP A 46 -12.06 -5.31 -4.97
C ASP A 46 -10.76 -6.10 -5.16
N PHE A 47 -10.34 -6.83 -4.12
CA PHE A 47 -9.24 -7.78 -4.20
C PHE A 47 -9.44 -8.77 -5.34
N ASN A 48 -8.32 -9.18 -5.93
CA ASN A 48 -8.21 -10.10 -7.06
C ASN A 48 -8.82 -9.54 -8.37
N ASN A 49 -9.14 -8.25 -8.43
CA ASN A 49 -9.40 -7.55 -9.69
C ASN A 49 -8.13 -6.89 -10.25
N ILE A 50 -8.08 -6.70 -11.57
CA ILE A 50 -6.98 -6.03 -12.28
C ILE A 50 -7.43 -4.61 -12.59
N PHE A 51 -6.72 -3.62 -12.05
CA PHE A 51 -6.93 -2.23 -12.39
C PHE A 51 -5.88 -1.80 -13.41
N TYR A 52 -6.33 -1.25 -14.53
CA TYR A 52 -5.46 -0.80 -15.61
C TYR A 52 -5.86 0.59 -16.08
N TYR A 53 -4.91 1.30 -16.69
CA TYR A 53 -5.16 2.58 -17.33
C TYR A 53 -5.17 2.42 -18.84
N SER A 54 -6.25 2.84 -19.48
CA SER A 54 -6.40 2.80 -20.95
C SER A 54 -5.62 3.90 -21.69
N ARG A 55 -5.06 4.85 -20.95
CA ARG A 55 -4.28 5.99 -21.46
C ARG A 55 -3.11 6.27 -20.54
N MET A 56 -2.13 6.98 -21.08
CA MET A 56 -1.01 7.48 -20.29
C MET A 56 -1.50 8.39 -19.16
N GLN A 57 -0.92 8.20 -17.98
CA GLN A 57 -1.24 8.94 -16.78
C GLN A 57 -0.78 10.39 -16.93
N SER A 58 -1.61 11.31 -16.45
CA SER A 58 -1.28 12.74 -16.36
C SER A 58 -1.00 13.11 -14.90
N TRP A 59 -0.74 14.39 -14.64
CA TRP A 59 -0.60 14.95 -13.28
C TRP A 59 -1.76 14.63 -12.33
N LYS A 60 -2.93 14.23 -12.85
CA LYS A 60 -4.07 13.76 -12.04
C LYS A 60 -3.85 12.39 -11.41
N PHE A 61 -2.84 11.65 -11.81
CA PHE A 61 -2.50 10.36 -11.20
C PHE A 61 -1.73 10.58 -9.90
N GLN A 62 -2.44 10.51 -8.78
CA GLN A 62 -1.95 10.83 -7.44
C GLN A 62 -1.24 9.65 -6.75
N LEU A 63 -0.53 8.82 -7.51
CA LEU A 63 0.38 7.83 -6.92
C LEU A 63 1.64 8.56 -6.43
N ALA A 64 2.32 8.02 -5.42
CA ALA A 64 3.62 8.55 -5.01
C ALA A 64 4.66 8.32 -6.11
N THR A 65 5.28 9.39 -6.59
CA THR A 65 6.36 9.39 -7.58
C THR A 65 6.10 8.50 -8.81
N PRO A 66 5.00 8.70 -9.56
CA PRO A 66 4.68 7.86 -10.70
C PRO A 66 5.59 8.20 -11.88
N ASN A 67 5.69 7.27 -12.81
CA ASN A 67 6.21 7.55 -14.14
C ASN A 67 5.05 8.04 -15.03
N ASP A 68 5.36 8.85 -16.05
CA ASP A 68 4.41 9.41 -17.02
C ASP A 68 4.65 8.93 -18.45
N THR A 69 5.52 7.92 -18.65
CA THR A 69 5.83 7.33 -19.96
C THR A 69 5.37 5.87 -20.14
N THR A 70 5.15 5.11 -19.06
CA THR A 70 4.69 3.72 -19.09
C THR A 70 3.36 3.56 -18.33
N PRO A 71 2.29 3.05 -18.96
CA PRO A 71 1.02 2.84 -18.29
C PRO A 71 1.13 1.77 -17.20
N TYR A 72 0.55 2.06 -16.04
CA TYR A 72 0.50 1.14 -14.90
C TYR A 72 -0.63 0.10 -15.00
N ILE A 73 -0.37 -1.07 -14.44
CA ILE A 73 -1.37 -2.03 -13.99
C ILE A 73 -1.17 -2.19 -12.48
N ASN A 74 -2.22 -2.02 -11.70
CA ASN A 74 -2.21 -2.26 -10.27
C ASN A 74 -3.19 -3.39 -9.96
N ALA A 75 -2.70 -4.44 -9.32
CA ALA A 75 -3.52 -5.55 -8.85
C ALA A 75 -3.30 -5.71 -7.36
N PHE A 76 -4.39 -5.81 -6.61
CA PHE A 76 -4.36 -6.08 -5.17
C PHE A 76 -4.93 -7.47 -4.96
N TRP A 77 -4.21 -8.35 -4.26
CA TRP A 77 -4.66 -9.72 -4.04
C TRP A 77 -4.92 -10.02 -2.56
N ASN A 78 -5.81 -10.97 -2.33
CA ASN A 78 -6.07 -11.56 -1.02
C ASN A 78 -6.14 -13.09 -1.19
N THR A 79 -5.39 -13.81 -0.37
CA THR A 79 -5.31 -15.27 -0.35
C THR A 79 -6.10 -15.92 0.79
N GLU A 80 -6.91 -15.14 1.52
CA GLU A 80 -7.78 -15.63 2.60
C GLU A 80 -8.69 -16.78 2.15
N ASN A 81 -9.23 -16.69 0.93
CA ASN A 81 -10.14 -17.69 0.35
C ASN A 81 -9.44 -18.70 -0.58
N GLY A 82 -8.11 -18.81 -0.50
CA GLY A 82 -7.32 -19.76 -1.29
C GLY A 82 -6.19 -19.11 -2.10
N PRO A 83 -5.41 -19.93 -2.83
CA PRO A 83 -4.30 -19.43 -3.65
C PRO A 83 -4.81 -18.54 -4.79
N VAL A 84 -4.02 -17.51 -5.12
CA VAL A 84 -4.26 -16.62 -6.27
C VAL A 84 -3.19 -16.91 -7.32
N VAL A 85 -3.59 -17.02 -8.58
CA VAL A 85 -2.69 -17.19 -9.73
C VAL A 85 -2.68 -15.89 -10.54
N ILE A 86 -1.48 -15.39 -10.83
CA ILE A 86 -1.29 -14.23 -11.70
C ILE A 86 -0.71 -14.73 -13.03
N GLU A 87 -1.53 -14.68 -14.08
CA GLU A 87 -1.13 -15.05 -15.43
C GLU A 87 -0.60 -13.82 -16.17
N ILE A 88 0.69 -13.82 -16.48
CA ILE A 88 1.34 -12.75 -17.25
C ILE A 88 1.46 -13.23 -18.70
N PRO A 89 0.89 -12.50 -19.67
CA PRO A 89 1.03 -12.86 -21.08
C PRO A 89 2.48 -12.77 -21.53
N ALA A 90 2.86 -13.59 -22.52
CA ALA A 90 4.18 -13.51 -23.12
C ALA A 90 4.45 -12.10 -23.68
N ALA A 91 5.66 -11.60 -23.45
CA ALA A 91 6.13 -10.34 -24.02
C ALA A 91 6.13 -10.41 -25.56
N ARG A 92 5.84 -9.27 -26.19
CA ARG A 92 5.91 -9.06 -27.63
C ARG A 92 6.87 -7.92 -27.94
N SER A 93 7.17 -7.69 -29.22
CA SER A 93 8.04 -6.58 -29.66
C SER A 93 7.53 -5.20 -29.21
N GLU A 94 6.21 -5.04 -29.09
CA GLU A 94 5.56 -3.77 -28.79
C GLU A 94 5.26 -3.58 -27.30
N VAL A 95 5.12 -4.67 -26.55
CA VAL A 95 4.62 -4.62 -25.17
C VAL A 95 5.21 -5.75 -24.32
N ALA A 96 5.70 -5.37 -23.14
CA ALA A 96 6.13 -6.29 -22.10
C ALA A 96 5.63 -5.77 -20.75
N VAL A 97 5.29 -6.69 -19.84
CA VAL A 97 4.94 -6.36 -18.46
C VAL A 97 6.21 -6.39 -17.62
N PHE A 98 6.49 -5.29 -16.93
CA PHE A 98 7.57 -5.18 -15.96
C PHE A 98 7.01 -4.71 -14.62
N GLY A 99 7.41 -5.36 -13.54
CA GLY A 99 6.94 -5.02 -12.19
C GLY A 99 7.41 -6.02 -11.15
N THR A 100 6.90 -5.83 -9.92
CA THR A 100 7.25 -6.63 -8.75
C THR A 100 5.98 -7.04 -8.02
N LEU A 101 5.90 -8.29 -7.58
CA LEU A 101 4.88 -8.72 -6.63
C LEU A 101 5.35 -8.41 -5.21
N MET A 102 4.51 -7.76 -4.42
CA MET A 102 4.89 -7.21 -3.12
C MET A 102 3.78 -7.47 -2.11
N ASP A 103 4.14 -7.68 -0.85
CA ASP A 103 3.15 -7.72 0.22
C ASP A 103 2.61 -6.31 0.57
N SER A 104 1.60 -6.28 1.45
CA SER A 104 0.97 -5.04 1.91
C SER A 104 1.89 -4.08 2.70
N TRP A 105 3.11 -4.49 3.06
CA TRP A 105 4.15 -3.63 3.66
C TRP A 105 5.20 -3.21 2.63
N HIS A 106 4.94 -3.44 1.35
CA HIS A 106 5.84 -3.14 0.24
C HIS A 106 7.17 -3.93 0.28
N ARG A 107 7.13 -5.17 0.77
CA ARG A 107 8.26 -6.10 0.66
C ARG A 107 8.08 -6.98 -0.59
N PRO A 108 9.07 -7.09 -1.49
CA PRO A 108 9.01 -8.03 -2.61
C PRO A 108 8.78 -9.46 -2.13
N LEU A 109 7.97 -10.21 -2.86
CA LEU A 109 7.74 -11.65 -2.66
C LEU A 109 8.84 -12.49 -3.35
#